data_AF-A0A965UMD7-F1
#
_entry.id   AF-A0A965UMD7-F1
#
_cell.length_a   1.000
_cell.length_b   1.000
_cell.length_c   1.000
_cell.angle_alpha   90.00
_cell.angle_beta   90.00
_cell.angle_gamma   90.00
#
_symmetry.space_group_name_H-M   'P 1'
#
loop_
_entity.id
_entity.type
_entity.pdbx_description
1 polymer ?
#
loop_
_entity_poly.entity_id
_entity_poly.type
_entity_poly.pdbx_seq_one_letter_code
_entity_poly.pdbx_strand_id
1 'polypeptide(L)'
;MPATNYTPIQLYRTNTASTTQPSGANLNFGELAINYNDGGMILYAKNTSGTVIKLMNNPANLKYPTADGTAGQIIQTDGAGTLSFTSAASLATPLAVIGNATAGAEIRLPEDTDNGSSYVAWKAPNSLAANVTWTMPTADGTAGQTWTTNGSGTLSFGTLGVAGGGTGITSGTSGGIPYYSATTTIASSALLAANALMVGGGAGVAPSTVTTGSNVLTALAVNVGTAGAFVVNGGALGTPSSGTLTSCTGLPVSGVSGLGTNVATALAVAVGSAGAVVVNGGALGTPSSGTLTSCTGLPISTGVSGLGTGVGAALGNTADAASGVATTTGTATLTNKRITQRCNAQTTTASPFAWNSDSYDQQSFSALANALTINADAGTPTDGQRTTFRIKDNGTARALTWTTGSSKAFRAIGVTLPTTTVINKTVYVGCIYNAADDRWDAVAVAQEA
;
A
#
# COMPACT_ATOMS: atom_id res chain seq x y z
N MET A 1 -28.38 -130.13 -40.73
CA MET A 1 -29.81 -129.87 -41.03
C MET A 1 -29.89 -128.49 -41.67
N PRO A 2 -30.55 -128.29 -42.82
CA PRO A 2 -30.83 -126.94 -43.29
C PRO A 2 -31.71 -126.23 -42.24
N ALA A 3 -31.31 -125.03 -41.81
CA ALA A 3 -32.04 -124.24 -40.80
C ALA A 3 -33.38 -123.74 -41.36
N THR A 4 -34.47 -123.91 -40.61
CA THR A 4 -35.82 -123.45 -40.99
C THR A 4 -35.92 -121.91 -40.94
N ASN A 5 -36.62 -121.32 -41.91
CA ASN A 5 -36.84 -119.86 -42.14
C ASN A 5 -35.70 -119.07 -42.81
N TYR A 6 -34.68 -119.74 -43.35
CA TYR A 6 -33.66 -119.10 -44.18
C TYR A 6 -33.70 -119.63 -45.60
N THR A 7 -33.82 -118.74 -46.57
CA THR A 7 -33.59 -119.09 -47.98
C THR A 7 -32.08 -119.03 -48.24
N PRO A 8 -31.44 -120.09 -48.74
CA PRO A 8 -30.04 -120.05 -49.14
C PRO A 8 -29.83 -118.91 -50.14
N ILE A 9 -28.90 -118.01 -49.85
CA ILE A 9 -28.53 -116.94 -50.76
C ILE A 9 -27.53 -117.48 -51.77
N GLN A 10 -27.76 -117.22 -53.06
CA GLN A 10 -26.73 -117.43 -54.07
C GLN A 10 -25.89 -116.17 -54.22
N LEU A 11 -24.57 -116.35 -54.29
CA LEU A 11 -23.64 -115.28 -54.60
C LEU A 11 -23.31 -115.33 -56.09
N TYR A 12 -23.77 -114.31 -56.81
CA TYR A 12 -23.46 -114.18 -58.22
C TYR A 12 -22.15 -113.43 -58.42
N ARG A 13 -21.38 -113.81 -59.44
CA ARG A 13 -20.17 -113.08 -59.84
C ARG A 13 -20.15 -112.84 -61.33
N THR A 14 -19.63 -111.68 -61.74
CA THR A 14 -19.46 -111.32 -63.15
C THR A 14 -18.13 -110.62 -63.37
N ASN A 15 -17.53 -110.87 -64.54
CA ASN A 15 -16.41 -110.10 -65.09
C ASN A 15 -16.83 -109.19 -66.25
N THR A 16 -18.13 -108.90 -66.41
CA THR A 16 -18.59 -107.95 -67.42
C THR A 16 -18.37 -106.52 -66.91
N ALA A 17 -17.89 -105.61 -67.77
CA ALA A 17 -17.57 -104.23 -67.38
C ALA A 17 -18.75 -103.47 -66.73
N SER A 18 -18.45 -102.63 -65.74
CA SER A 18 -19.31 -101.96 -64.74
C SER A 18 -20.44 -101.09 -65.29
N THR A 19 -20.47 -100.82 -66.60
CA THR A 19 -21.60 -100.16 -67.25
C THR A 19 -22.86 -101.04 -67.32
N THR A 20 -22.74 -102.33 -66.99
CA THR A 20 -23.89 -103.24 -66.85
C THR A 20 -23.98 -103.77 -65.43
N GLN A 21 -24.72 -103.06 -64.58
CA GLN A 21 -25.23 -103.62 -63.32
C GLN A 21 -25.93 -104.96 -63.61
N PRO A 22 -25.77 -106.00 -62.75
CA PRO A 22 -26.54 -107.23 -62.89
C PRO A 22 -28.02 -106.89 -63.06
N SER A 23 -28.66 -107.41 -64.11
CA SER A 23 -30.07 -107.10 -64.32
C SER A 23 -30.89 -107.64 -63.16
N GLY A 24 -32.03 -107.01 -62.86
CA GLY A 24 -32.92 -107.48 -61.80
C GLY A 24 -33.38 -108.93 -62.01
N ALA A 25 -33.32 -109.48 -63.23
CA ALA A 25 -33.62 -110.88 -63.51
C ALA A 25 -32.49 -111.85 -63.13
N ASN A 26 -31.26 -111.35 -62.95
CA ASN A 26 -30.10 -112.18 -62.61
C ASN A 26 -29.99 -112.48 -61.11
N LEU A 27 -30.73 -111.77 -60.25
CA LEU A 27 -30.69 -111.92 -58.80
C LEU A 27 -32.12 -112.09 -58.26
N ASN A 28 -32.29 -112.95 -57.26
CA ASN A 28 -33.46 -112.97 -56.39
C ASN A 28 -33.37 -111.84 -55.36
N PHE A 29 -34.49 -111.51 -54.71
CA PHE A 29 -34.49 -110.49 -53.66
C PHE A 29 -33.57 -110.89 -52.51
N GLY A 30 -32.73 -109.95 -52.07
CA GLY A 30 -31.74 -110.18 -51.02
C GLY A 30 -30.43 -110.81 -51.50
N GLU A 31 -30.32 -111.24 -52.76
CA GLU A 31 -29.08 -111.81 -53.29
C GLU A 31 -27.99 -110.75 -53.53
N LEU A 32 -26.75 -111.18 -53.30
CA LEU A 32 -25.55 -110.38 -53.49
C LEU A 32 -24.90 -110.73 -54.84
N ALA A 33 -24.32 -109.73 -55.47
CA ALA A 33 -23.52 -109.92 -56.67
C ALA A 33 -22.20 -109.16 -56.61
N ILE A 34 -21.14 -109.82 -57.07
CA ILE A 34 -19.79 -109.27 -57.13
C ILE A 34 -19.43 -109.01 -58.59
N ASN A 35 -19.09 -107.77 -58.93
CA ASN A 35 -18.40 -107.47 -60.18
C ASN A 35 -16.91 -107.26 -59.90
N TYR A 36 -16.07 -108.03 -60.57
CA TYR A 36 -14.61 -108.02 -60.38
C TYR A 36 -13.82 -107.45 -61.55
N ASN A 37 -14.47 -106.84 -62.55
CA ASN A 37 -13.81 -106.41 -63.79
C ASN A 37 -13.26 -104.97 -63.80
N ASP A 38 -13.69 -104.10 -62.88
CA ASP A 38 -13.48 -102.63 -63.03
C ASP A 38 -12.49 -102.01 -62.03
N GLY A 39 -11.43 -102.74 -61.68
CA GLY A 39 -10.33 -102.28 -60.82
C GLY A 39 -10.69 -102.23 -59.32
N GLY A 40 -11.91 -101.84 -58.98
CA GLY A 40 -12.50 -101.97 -57.65
C GLY A 40 -13.60 -103.01 -57.69
N MET A 41 -13.53 -104.04 -56.85
CA MET A 41 -14.63 -104.98 -56.65
C MET A 41 -15.90 -104.20 -56.27
N ILE A 42 -16.93 -104.23 -57.10
CA ILE A 42 -18.22 -103.59 -56.78
C ILE A 42 -19.12 -104.67 -56.19
N LEU A 43 -19.62 -104.42 -54.98
CA LEU A 43 -20.64 -105.27 -54.37
C LEU A 43 -22.01 -104.67 -54.64
N TYR A 44 -22.87 -105.48 -55.24
CA TYR A 44 -24.27 -105.17 -55.49
C TYR A 44 -25.17 -106.03 -54.61
N ALA A 45 -26.37 -105.54 -54.31
CA ALA A 45 -27.44 -106.35 -53.77
C ALA A 45 -28.78 -105.97 -54.40
N LYS A 46 -29.68 -106.94 -54.57
CA LYS A 46 -31.06 -106.68 -55.01
C LYS A 46 -31.96 -106.46 -53.80
N ASN A 47 -32.59 -105.30 -53.72
CA ASN A 47 -33.55 -105.00 -52.67
C ASN A 47 -34.91 -105.67 -52.95
N THR A 48 -35.83 -105.65 -51.98
CA THR A 48 -37.18 -106.24 -52.09
C THR A 48 -38.06 -105.62 -53.17
N SER A 49 -37.72 -104.40 -53.64
CA SER A 49 -38.40 -103.72 -54.76
C SER A 49 -37.91 -104.18 -56.13
N GLY A 50 -36.89 -105.03 -56.18
CA GLY A 50 -36.34 -105.60 -57.41
C GLY A 50 -35.20 -104.80 -58.04
N THR A 51 -34.81 -103.70 -57.40
CA THR A 51 -33.70 -102.84 -57.84
C THR A 51 -32.38 -103.38 -57.31
N VAL A 52 -31.38 -103.46 -58.18
CA VAL A 52 -30.01 -103.75 -57.79
C VAL A 52 -29.36 -102.43 -57.36
N ILE A 53 -28.67 -102.39 -56.22
CA ILE A 53 -27.98 -101.20 -55.71
C ILE A 53 -26.50 -101.51 -55.47
N LYS A 54 -25.63 -100.51 -55.61
CA LYS A 54 -24.20 -100.62 -55.25
C LYS A 54 -24.08 -100.42 -53.74
N LEU A 55 -23.62 -101.44 -53.02
CA LEU A 55 -23.35 -101.37 -51.58
C LEU A 55 -21.94 -100.89 -51.28
N MET A 56 -20.99 -101.24 -52.14
CA MET A 56 -19.62 -100.73 -52.11
C MET A 56 -19.25 -100.32 -53.53
N ASN A 57 -19.02 -99.02 -53.75
CA ASN A 57 -18.58 -98.48 -55.03
C ASN A 57 -17.26 -97.73 -54.81
N ASN A 58 -16.16 -98.33 -55.23
CA ASN A 58 -14.84 -97.70 -55.21
C ASN A 58 -14.38 -97.40 -56.64
N PRO A 59 -15.01 -96.42 -57.33
CA PRO A 59 -14.78 -96.18 -58.77
C PRO A 59 -13.35 -95.70 -59.08
N ALA A 60 -12.58 -95.27 -58.07
CA ALA A 60 -11.25 -94.71 -58.22
C ALA A 60 -10.15 -95.50 -57.47
N ASN A 61 -10.43 -96.76 -57.08
CA ASN A 61 -9.47 -97.60 -56.33
C ASN A 61 -8.94 -96.96 -55.03
N LEU A 62 -9.77 -96.15 -54.36
CA LEU A 62 -9.42 -95.54 -53.08
C LEU A 62 -8.97 -96.61 -52.08
N LYS A 63 -7.75 -96.44 -51.56
CA LYS A 63 -7.19 -97.28 -50.52
C LYS A 63 -7.44 -96.60 -49.17
N TYR A 64 -8.31 -97.19 -48.36
CA TYR A 64 -8.60 -96.72 -47.01
C TYR A 64 -7.43 -97.02 -46.05
N PRO A 65 -7.25 -96.22 -44.98
CA PRO A 65 -6.32 -96.56 -43.91
C PRO A 65 -6.64 -97.94 -43.34
N THR A 66 -5.60 -98.74 -43.06
CA THR A 66 -5.74 -100.11 -42.54
C THR A 66 -5.74 -100.18 -41.01
N ALA A 67 -5.69 -99.03 -40.35
CA ALA A 67 -5.75 -98.87 -38.90
C ALA A 67 -6.64 -97.65 -38.59
N ASP A 68 -7.09 -97.52 -37.34
CA ASP A 68 -7.72 -96.31 -36.84
C ASP A 68 -6.71 -95.15 -36.73
N GLY A 69 -7.22 -93.92 -36.83
CA GLY A 69 -6.43 -92.71 -36.58
C GLY A 69 -6.42 -92.35 -35.10
N THR A 70 -5.48 -91.51 -34.68
CA THR A 70 -5.46 -90.95 -33.32
C THR A 70 -6.40 -89.74 -33.22
N ALA A 71 -6.85 -89.42 -31.99
CA ALA A 71 -7.69 -88.25 -31.74
C ALA A 71 -7.05 -86.95 -32.29
N GLY A 72 -7.85 -86.14 -32.98
CA GLY A 72 -7.40 -84.88 -33.60
C GLY A 72 -6.76 -85.04 -35.00
N GLN A 73 -6.68 -86.27 -35.54
CA GLN A 73 -6.32 -86.48 -36.94
C GLN A 73 -7.52 -86.32 -37.88
N ILE A 74 -7.26 -85.85 -39.09
CA ILE A 74 -8.19 -85.77 -40.22
C ILE A 74 -7.79 -86.81 -41.27
N ILE A 75 -8.74 -87.23 -42.13
CA ILE A 75 -8.41 -88.06 -43.31
C ILE A 75 -8.08 -87.12 -44.47
N GLN A 76 -6.92 -87.31 -45.09
CA GLN A 76 -6.48 -86.60 -46.29
C GLN A 76 -6.25 -87.58 -47.44
N THR A 77 -6.54 -87.14 -48.67
CA THR A 77 -6.14 -87.85 -49.91
C THR A 77 -4.76 -87.37 -50.38
N ASP A 78 -3.93 -88.28 -50.87
CA ASP A 78 -2.66 -87.98 -51.53
C ASP A 78 -2.83 -87.49 -52.99
N GLY A 79 -4.07 -87.46 -53.51
CA GLY A 79 -4.37 -87.13 -54.90
C GLY A 79 -4.09 -88.28 -55.88
N ALA A 80 -3.54 -89.41 -55.43
CA ALA A 80 -3.25 -90.62 -56.20
C ALA A 80 -4.11 -91.83 -55.78
N GLY A 81 -5.10 -91.61 -54.90
CA GLY A 81 -6.07 -92.62 -54.49
C GLY A 81 -5.78 -93.26 -53.13
N THR A 82 -4.78 -92.80 -52.37
CA THR A 82 -4.58 -93.25 -50.99
C THR A 82 -5.22 -92.26 -50.02
N LEU A 83 -6.03 -92.77 -49.09
CA LEU A 83 -6.52 -92.01 -47.95
C LEU A 83 -5.63 -92.32 -46.73
N SER A 84 -5.18 -91.31 -46.00
CA SER A 84 -4.37 -91.46 -44.79
C SER A 84 -4.79 -90.49 -43.69
N PHE A 85 -4.55 -90.85 -42.42
CA PHE A 85 -4.75 -89.94 -41.29
C PHE A 85 -3.56 -88.99 -41.15
N THR A 86 -3.84 -87.70 -41.00
CA THR A 86 -2.85 -86.66 -40.72
C THR A 86 -3.31 -85.78 -39.57
N SER A 87 -2.39 -85.14 -38.85
CA SER A 87 -2.76 -84.23 -37.75
C SER A 87 -3.48 -83.00 -38.29
N ALA A 88 -4.50 -82.51 -37.58
CA ALA A 88 -5.11 -81.21 -37.89
C ALA A 88 -4.04 -80.09 -37.82
N ALA A 89 -4.13 -79.10 -38.72
CA ALA A 89 -3.11 -78.07 -38.83
C ALA A 89 -2.94 -77.26 -37.53
N SER A 90 -1.82 -77.44 -36.83
CA SER A 90 -1.32 -76.53 -35.81
C SER A 90 -0.28 -75.59 -36.42
N LEU A 91 -0.38 -74.29 -36.18
CA LEU A 91 0.68 -73.35 -36.58
C LEU A 91 1.86 -73.49 -35.62
N ALA A 92 2.94 -74.14 -36.07
CA ALA A 92 4.17 -74.31 -35.29
C ALA A 92 4.99 -73.00 -35.21
N THR A 93 5.76 -72.81 -34.13
CA THR A 93 6.57 -71.61 -33.93
C THR A 93 8.01 -71.78 -34.44
N PRO A 94 8.61 -70.78 -35.13
CA PRO A 94 8.00 -69.50 -35.50
C PRO A 94 7.01 -69.65 -36.67
N LEU A 95 5.86 -68.96 -36.57
CA LEU A 95 4.94 -68.81 -37.68
C LEU A 95 5.50 -67.77 -38.65
N ALA A 96 5.85 -68.18 -39.86
CA ALA A 96 6.25 -67.26 -40.92
C ALA A 96 5.04 -66.90 -41.80
N VAL A 97 4.61 -65.65 -41.74
CA VAL A 97 3.71 -65.08 -42.75
C VAL A 97 4.58 -64.52 -43.86
N ILE A 98 4.35 -64.94 -45.11
CA ILE A 98 5.19 -64.56 -46.26
C ILE A 98 4.55 -63.36 -46.97
N GLY A 99 5.37 -62.35 -47.24
CA GLY A 99 4.97 -61.21 -48.10
C GLY A 99 4.94 -61.60 -49.58
N ASN A 100 4.96 -60.61 -50.46
CA ASN A 100 5.10 -60.82 -51.90
C ASN A 100 6.09 -59.81 -52.48
N ALA A 101 6.26 -59.84 -53.81
CA ALA A 101 7.24 -58.99 -54.50
C ALA A 101 7.01 -57.47 -54.31
N THR A 102 5.82 -57.03 -53.89
CA THR A 102 5.46 -55.61 -53.79
C THR A 102 5.06 -55.18 -52.37
N ALA A 103 4.92 -56.12 -51.42
CA ALA A 103 4.45 -55.82 -50.08
C ALA A 103 5.07 -56.74 -49.01
N GLY A 104 5.43 -56.16 -47.87
CA GLY A 104 5.80 -56.91 -46.66
C GLY A 104 4.63 -57.74 -46.13
N ALA A 105 4.97 -58.84 -45.44
CA ALA A 105 4.01 -59.74 -44.81
C ALA A 105 3.11 -59.00 -43.80
N GLU A 106 1.85 -59.43 -43.69
CA GLU A 106 0.91 -58.87 -42.73
C GLU A 106 -0.07 -59.90 -42.20
N ILE A 107 -0.45 -59.70 -40.95
CA ILE A 107 -1.56 -60.41 -40.32
C ILE A 107 -2.75 -59.46 -40.32
N ARG A 108 -3.86 -59.86 -40.94
CA ARG A 108 -5.12 -59.09 -40.94
C ARG A 108 -6.13 -59.76 -40.02
N LEU A 109 -6.79 -58.96 -39.20
CA LEU A 109 -7.93 -59.33 -38.37
C LEU A 109 -9.15 -58.58 -38.93
N PRO A 110 -9.93 -59.22 -39.83
CA PRO A 110 -11.13 -58.59 -40.37
C PRO A 110 -12.15 -58.31 -39.28
N GLU A 111 -12.93 -57.26 -39.46
CA GLU A 111 -14.11 -57.00 -38.64
C GLU A 111 -15.17 -58.10 -38.84
N ASP A 112 -16.15 -58.15 -37.94
CA ASP A 112 -17.29 -59.06 -38.08
C ASP A 112 -18.00 -58.83 -39.43
N THR A 113 -18.31 -59.90 -40.15
CA THR A 113 -18.82 -59.81 -41.52
C THR A 113 -20.19 -59.14 -41.61
N ASP A 114 -20.94 -59.15 -40.50
CA ASP A 114 -22.21 -58.44 -40.40
C ASP A 114 -22.02 -56.92 -40.17
N ASN A 115 -20.80 -56.49 -39.83
CA ASN A 115 -20.42 -55.10 -39.55
C ASN A 115 -19.62 -54.45 -40.69
N GLY A 116 -19.12 -55.22 -41.66
CA GLY A 116 -18.48 -54.70 -42.87
C GLY A 116 -17.36 -55.57 -43.43
N SER A 117 -16.36 -54.92 -44.04
CA SER A 117 -15.19 -55.57 -44.67
C SER A 117 -13.85 -54.93 -44.28
N SER A 118 -13.86 -54.05 -43.29
CA SER A 118 -12.68 -53.41 -42.71
C SER A 118 -11.85 -54.42 -41.90
N TYR A 119 -10.61 -54.07 -41.58
CA TYR A 119 -9.74 -54.92 -40.79
C TYR A 119 -8.71 -54.08 -40.02
N VAL A 120 -8.20 -54.64 -38.92
CA VAL A 120 -6.97 -54.16 -38.27
C VAL A 120 -5.82 -55.09 -38.69
N ALA A 121 -4.63 -54.53 -38.94
CA ALA A 121 -3.49 -55.32 -39.41
C ALA A 121 -2.18 -54.95 -38.72
N TRP A 122 -1.33 -55.96 -38.57
CA TRP A 122 0.07 -55.83 -38.23
C TRP A 122 0.91 -56.13 -39.47
N LYS A 123 1.69 -55.16 -39.95
CA LYS A 123 2.39 -55.22 -41.23
C LYS A 123 3.89 -54.96 -41.07
N ALA A 124 4.71 -55.81 -41.67
CA ALA A 124 6.14 -55.56 -41.82
C ALA A 124 6.40 -54.48 -42.90
N PRO A 125 7.43 -53.62 -42.74
CA PRO A 125 7.84 -52.69 -43.79
C PRO A 125 8.14 -53.41 -45.12
N ASN A 126 7.92 -52.74 -46.25
CA ASN A 126 8.23 -53.30 -47.57
C ASN A 126 9.74 -53.54 -47.78
N SER A 127 10.60 -52.89 -46.99
CA SER A 127 12.04 -53.09 -46.98
C SER A 127 12.59 -52.91 -45.56
N LEU A 128 13.48 -53.81 -45.14
CA LEU A 128 14.16 -53.80 -43.85
C LEU A 128 15.67 -53.92 -44.08
N ALA A 129 16.47 -53.12 -43.37
CA ALA A 129 17.93 -53.17 -43.46
C ALA A 129 18.54 -54.40 -42.75
N ALA A 130 17.84 -54.94 -41.76
CA ALA A 130 18.23 -56.14 -41.01
C ALA A 130 16.99 -56.79 -40.37
N ASN A 131 17.15 -58.01 -39.85
CA ASN A 131 16.10 -58.68 -39.08
C ASN A 131 15.80 -57.89 -37.81
N VAL A 132 14.52 -57.60 -37.56
CA VAL A 132 14.04 -56.97 -36.33
C VAL A 132 13.08 -57.92 -35.64
N THR A 133 13.30 -58.16 -34.35
CA THR A 133 12.38 -58.89 -33.48
C THR A 133 11.92 -57.95 -32.39
N TRP A 134 10.61 -57.73 -32.27
CA TRP A 134 10.03 -57.01 -31.12
C TRP A 134 9.67 -58.01 -30.02
N THR A 135 10.50 -58.08 -28.99
CA THR A 135 10.25 -58.92 -27.82
C THR A 135 9.25 -58.23 -26.90
N MET A 136 8.14 -58.89 -26.62
CA MET A 136 7.08 -58.39 -25.74
C MET A 136 7.53 -58.35 -24.27
N PRO A 137 6.94 -57.46 -23.44
CA PRO A 137 7.12 -57.50 -22.00
C PRO A 137 6.61 -58.82 -21.40
N THR A 138 7.22 -59.27 -20.30
CA THR A 138 6.81 -60.52 -19.61
C THR A 138 5.55 -60.37 -18.74
N ALA A 139 5.00 -59.16 -18.62
CA ALA A 139 3.83 -58.84 -17.81
C ALA A 139 3.01 -57.71 -18.47
N ASP A 140 1.73 -57.60 -18.10
CA ASP A 140 0.72 -56.68 -18.68
C ASP A 140 0.87 -55.19 -18.27
N GLY A 141 1.94 -54.85 -17.53
CA GLY A 141 2.17 -53.50 -17.01
C GLY A 141 1.18 -53.08 -15.91
N THR A 142 1.21 -51.79 -15.55
CA THR A 142 0.20 -51.16 -14.68
C THR A 142 -0.64 -50.15 -15.46
N ALA A 143 -1.88 -49.92 -15.01
CA ALA A 143 -2.79 -48.96 -15.65
C ALA A 143 -2.14 -47.59 -15.87
N GLY A 144 -2.32 -47.02 -17.08
CA GLY A 144 -1.77 -45.72 -17.47
C GLY A 144 -0.32 -45.74 -17.99
N GLN A 145 0.36 -46.89 -17.98
CA GLN A 145 1.67 -47.01 -18.62
C GLN A 145 1.58 -47.03 -20.15
N THR A 146 2.65 -46.55 -20.79
CA THR A 146 2.81 -46.55 -22.25
C THR A 146 3.72 -47.67 -22.71
N TRP A 147 3.49 -48.19 -23.92
CA TRP A 147 4.46 -49.05 -24.61
C TRP A 147 5.61 -48.20 -25.15
N THR A 148 6.82 -48.60 -24.80
CA THR A 148 8.05 -47.94 -25.24
C THR A 148 9.02 -48.96 -25.81
N THR A 149 9.88 -48.52 -26.72
CA THR A 149 10.97 -49.30 -27.29
C THR A 149 12.30 -48.79 -26.76
N ASN A 150 13.26 -49.68 -26.51
CA ASN A 150 14.64 -49.30 -26.23
C ASN A 150 15.46 -48.99 -27.50
N GLY A 151 14.84 -49.00 -28.68
CA GLY A 151 15.50 -48.81 -29.97
C GLY A 151 16.27 -50.03 -30.48
N SER A 152 16.23 -51.16 -29.77
CA SER A 152 16.94 -52.41 -30.12
C SER A 152 16.03 -53.64 -30.10
N GLY A 153 14.72 -53.45 -30.23
CA GLY A 153 13.75 -54.55 -30.37
C GLY A 153 13.15 -55.05 -29.06
N THR A 154 13.52 -54.51 -27.90
CA THR A 154 12.79 -54.82 -26.65
C THR A 154 11.68 -53.80 -26.42
N LEU A 155 10.46 -54.29 -26.21
CA LEU A 155 9.33 -53.47 -25.80
C LEU A 155 9.16 -53.53 -24.28
N SER A 156 8.73 -52.43 -23.67
CA SER A 156 8.46 -52.34 -22.23
C SER A 156 7.28 -51.42 -21.93
N PHE A 157 6.49 -51.76 -20.91
CA PHE A 157 5.56 -50.83 -20.29
C PHE A 157 6.30 -49.91 -19.32
N GLY A 158 6.01 -48.60 -19.38
CA GLY A 158 6.55 -47.65 -18.42
C GLY A 158 5.94 -46.27 -18.54
N THR A 159 6.28 -45.39 -17.58
CA THR A 159 6.01 -43.96 -17.70
C THR A 159 6.88 -43.37 -18.80
N LEU A 160 6.30 -42.55 -19.67
CA LEU A 160 7.08 -41.83 -20.67
C LEU A 160 8.02 -40.85 -19.96
N GLY A 161 9.33 -41.09 -20.08
CA GLY A 161 10.36 -40.27 -19.47
C GLY A 161 10.44 -38.88 -20.10
N VAL A 162 11.09 -37.94 -19.40
CA VAL A 162 11.21 -36.54 -19.82
C VAL A 162 11.88 -36.39 -21.18
N ALA A 163 12.93 -37.17 -21.45
CA ALA A 163 13.62 -37.16 -22.74
C ALA A 163 12.72 -37.57 -23.92
N GLY A 164 11.64 -38.32 -23.65
CA GLY A 164 10.64 -38.72 -24.64
C GLY A 164 9.44 -37.77 -24.74
N GLY A 165 9.50 -36.58 -24.12
CA GLY A 165 8.40 -35.61 -24.08
C GLY A 165 7.34 -35.90 -23.01
N GLY A 166 7.52 -36.93 -22.20
CA GLY A 166 6.70 -37.16 -21.02
C GLY A 166 7.14 -36.31 -19.83
N THR A 167 6.50 -36.50 -18.70
CA THR A 167 6.90 -35.87 -17.43
C THR A 167 7.70 -36.82 -16.54
N GLY A 168 7.72 -38.12 -16.85
CA GLY A 168 8.35 -39.14 -15.99
C GLY A 168 7.74 -39.28 -14.60
N ILE A 169 6.65 -38.58 -14.28
CA ILE A 169 5.97 -38.67 -12.99
C ILE A 169 4.89 -39.75 -13.05
N THR A 170 4.92 -40.69 -12.10
CA THR A 170 3.87 -41.70 -11.93
C THR A 170 2.67 -41.15 -11.15
N SER A 171 2.91 -40.16 -10.28
CA SER A 171 1.88 -39.45 -9.49
C SER A 171 2.40 -38.07 -9.07
N GLY A 172 1.50 -37.19 -8.63
CA GLY A 172 1.84 -35.85 -8.14
C GLY A 172 1.05 -35.46 -6.88
N THR A 173 1.52 -34.43 -6.20
CA THR A 173 0.84 -33.86 -5.01
C THR A 173 -0.24 -32.87 -5.46
N SER A 174 -1.47 -33.02 -4.99
CA SER A 174 -2.53 -32.02 -5.24
C SER A 174 -2.12 -30.66 -4.66
N GLY A 175 -2.18 -29.59 -5.47
CA GLY A 175 -1.69 -28.26 -5.10
C GLY A 175 -0.16 -28.09 -5.16
N GLY A 176 0.58 -29.14 -5.54
CA GLY A 176 2.00 -29.03 -5.91
C GLY A 176 2.18 -28.67 -7.38
N ILE A 177 3.40 -28.28 -7.75
CA ILE A 177 3.76 -27.93 -9.14
C ILE A 177 4.85 -28.86 -9.68
N PRO A 178 4.75 -29.31 -10.95
CA PRO A 178 5.85 -30.00 -11.62
C PRO A 178 7.06 -29.09 -11.77
N TYR A 179 8.25 -29.58 -11.40
CA TYR A 179 9.51 -28.85 -11.54
C TYR A 179 10.65 -29.80 -11.93
N TYR A 180 11.69 -29.28 -12.58
CA TYR A 180 12.90 -30.03 -12.85
C TYR A 180 13.71 -30.23 -11.58
N SER A 181 13.65 -31.44 -11.00
CA SER A 181 14.49 -31.85 -9.87
C SER A 181 15.90 -32.24 -10.31
N ALA A 182 16.09 -32.52 -11.61
CA ALA A 182 17.38 -32.69 -12.27
C ALA A 182 17.27 -32.34 -13.76
N THR A 183 18.37 -32.38 -14.51
CA THR A 183 18.42 -32.02 -15.95
C THR A 183 17.40 -32.77 -16.81
N THR A 184 17.12 -34.02 -16.49
CA THR A 184 16.22 -34.90 -17.26
C THR A 184 15.12 -35.52 -16.38
N THR A 185 14.87 -34.94 -15.21
CA THR A 185 13.89 -35.46 -14.25
C THR A 185 12.97 -34.35 -13.79
N ILE A 186 11.67 -34.58 -13.93
CA ILE A 186 10.63 -33.74 -13.36
C ILE A 186 10.08 -34.46 -12.12
N ALA A 187 9.84 -33.70 -11.06
CA ALA A 187 9.16 -34.14 -9.86
C ALA A 187 7.98 -33.19 -9.54
N SER A 188 7.04 -33.64 -8.72
CA SER A 188 6.01 -32.77 -8.15
C SER A 188 6.53 -32.17 -6.84
N SER A 189 6.35 -30.86 -6.63
CA SER A 189 6.65 -30.22 -5.34
C SER A 189 5.73 -30.73 -4.23
N ALA A 190 6.02 -30.34 -2.99
CA ALA A 190 5.04 -30.43 -1.90
C ALA A 190 3.82 -29.51 -2.17
N LEU A 191 2.75 -29.70 -1.39
CA LEU A 191 1.60 -28.79 -1.36
C LEU A 191 2.07 -27.39 -0.98
N LEU A 192 1.79 -26.41 -1.83
CA LEU A 192 2.09 -25.00 -1.58
C LEU A 192 1.00 -24.36 -0.71
N ALA A 193 1.40 -23.45 0.18
CA ALA A 193 0.45 -22.75 1.05
C ALA A 193 -0.48 -21.86 0.22
N ALA A 194 -1.78 -21.87 0.56
CA ALA A 194 -2.75 -20.98 -0.07
C ALA A 194 -2.42 -19.51 0.25
N ASN A 195 -2.61 -18.63 -0.74
CA ASN A 195 -2.46 -17.18 -0.60
C ASN A 195 -1.08 -16.78 -0.03
N ALA A 196 -0.02 -17.44 -0.49
CA ALA A 196 1.35 -17.15 -0.11
C ALA A 196 2.18 -16.79 -1.34
N LEU A 197 3.32 -16.13 -1.12
CA LEU A 197 4.27 -15.85 -2.20
C LEU A 197 5.05 -17.13 -2.50
N MET A 198 5.00 -17.60 -3.74
CA MET A 198 5.84 -18.70 -4.21
C MET A 198 7.22 -18.16 -4.58
N VAL A 199 8.26 -18.85 -4.10
CA VAL A 199 9.64 -18.61 -4.46
C VAL A 199 10.19 -19.86 -5.15
N GLY A 200 10.97 -19.66 -6.21
CA GLY A 200 11.68 -20.77 -6.86
C GLY A 200 12.74 -21.34 -5.92
N GLY A 201 12.93 -22.67 -5.97
CA GLY A 201 13.97 -23.33 -5.17
C GLY A 201 15.38 -23.16 -5.73
N GLY A 202 15.51 -22.80 -7.01
CA GLY A 202 16.77 -22.90 -7.75
C GLY A 202 16.91 -24.24 -8.48
N ALA A 203 18.09 -24.50 -9.05
CA ALA A 203 18.33 -25.72 -9.83
C ALA A 203 18.16 -26.98 -8.98
N GLY A 204 17.25 -27.86 -9.37
CA GLY A 204 16.99 -29.15 -8.70
C GLY A 204 16.16 -29.08 -7.41
N VAL A 205 15.81 -27.87 -6.94
CA VAL A 205 15.09 -27.68 -5.68
C VAL A 205 13.63 -27.33 -5.97
N ALA A 206 12.71 -27.95 -5.23
CA ALA A 206 11.29 -27.68 -5.36
C ALA A 206 10.98 -26.21 -5.04
N PRO A 207 10.08 -25.55 -5.79
CA PRO A 207 9.51 -24.29 -5.37
C PRO A 207 8.80 -24.43 -4.02
N SER A 208 8.82 -23.35 -3.24
CA SER A 208 8.18 -23.30 -1.92
C SER A 208 7.42 -22.01 -1.74
N THR A 209 6.53 -21.94 -0.76
CA THR A 209 5.86 -20.69 -0.37
C THR A 209 6.48 -20.10 0.89
N VAL A 210 6.58 -18.77 0.93
CA VAL A 210 6.95 -18.03 2.13
C VAL A 210 5.70 -17.47 2.81
N THR A 211 5.58 -17.67 4.11
CA THR A 211 4.59 -16.98 4.93
C THR A 211 4.99 -15.52 5.05
N THR A 212 4.15 -14.61 4.56
CA THR A 212 4.37 -13.18 4.71
C THR A 212 3.71 -12.68 5.99
N GLY A 213 4.17 -11.54 6.53
CA GLY A 213 3.48 -10.87 7.62
C GLY A 213 2.06 -10.46 7.22
N SER A 214 1.18 -10.23 8.21
CA SER A 214 -0.17 -9.74 7.96
C SER A 214 -0.16 -8.51 7.06
N ASN A 215 -1.09 -8.45 6.11
CA ASN A 215 -1.28 -7.36 5.14
C ASN A 215 -0.20 -7.21 4.05
N VAL A 216 0.90 -7.99 4.05
CA VAL A 216 1.90 -7.92 2.96
C VAL A 216 1.27 -8.31 1.63
N LEU A 217 0.51 -9.41 1.60
CA LEU A 217 -0.16 -9.85 0.38
C LEU A 217 -1.22 -8.85 -0.11
N THR A 218 -1.93 -8.21 0.82
CA THR A 218 -2.85 -7.11 0.52
C THR A 218 -2.12 -5.92 -0.09
N ALA A 219 -0.96 -5.55 0.46
CA ALA A 219 -0.14 -4.45 -0.04
C ALA A 219 0.43 -4.73 -1.45
N LEU A 220 0.75 -5.99 -1.76
CA LEU A 220 1.17 -6.43 -3.09
C LEU A 220 0.01 -6.47 -4.11
N ALA A 221 -1.22 -6.59 -3.64
CA ALA A 221 -2.42 -6.66 -4.47
C ALA A 221 -3.04 -5.28 -4.77
N VAL A 222 -2.55 -4.20 -4.14
CA VAL A 222 -3.00 -2.83 -4.42
C VAL A 222 -1.99 -2.09 -5.31
N ASN A 223 -2.48 -1.16 -6.13
CA ASN A 223 -1.61 -0.35 -6.99
C ASN A 223 -0.62 0.47 -6.13
N VAL A 224 0.65 0.47 -6.53
CA VAL A 224 1.69 1.28 -5.88
C VAL A 224 1.25 2.75 -5.81
N GLY A 225 1.40 3.37 -4.64
CA GLY A 225 0.99 4.76 -4.39
C GLY A 225 -0.45 4.96 -3.94
N THR A 226 -1.24 3.88 -3.77
CA THR A 226 -2.58 3.93 -3.17
C THR A 226 -2.55 3.61 -1.67
N ALA A 227 -3.64 3.90 -0.95
CA ALA A 227 -3.72 3.63 0.49
C ALA A 227 -3.54 2.13 0.79
N GLY A 228 -2.61 1.81 1.69
CA GLY A 228 -2.27 0.42 2.04
C GLY A 228 -1.19 -0.23 1.18
N ALA A 229 -0.69 0.45 0.14
CA ALA A 229 0.45 0.00 -0.66
C ALA A 229 1.78 0.22 0.06
N PHE A 230 2.81 -0.52 -0.34
CA PHE A 230 4.19 -0.24 0.08
C PHE A 230 4.70 1.06 -0.57
N VAL A 231 5.53 1.80 0.17
CA VAL A 231 6.23 2.97 -0.37
C VAL A 231 7.50 2.49 -1.07
N VAL A 232 7.67 2.85 -2.35
CA VAL A 232 8.89 2.58 -3.13
C VAL A 232 9.81 3.81 -3.13
N ASN A 233 11.09 3.62 -3.47
CA ASN A 233 12.02 4.74 -3.64
C ASN A 233 11.49 5.75 -4.68
N GLY A 234 11.39 7.02 -4.30
CA GLY A 234 10.78 8.08 -5.12
C GLY A 234 9.26 8.11 -5.14
N GLY A 235 8.59 7.15 -4.49
CA GLY A 235 7.13 7.15 -4.33
C GLY A 235 6.65 8.15 -3.28
N ALA A 236 5.44 8.68 -3.46
CA ALA A 236 4.81 9.52 -2.45
C ALA A 236 4.53 8.71 -1.16
N LEU A 237 4.76 9.32 0.00
CA LEU A 237 4.52 8.71 1.31
C LEU A 237 3.02 8.47 1.63
N GLY A 238 2.13 8.97 0.77
CA GLY A 238 0.68 9.00 1.00
C GLY A 238 0.26 10.00 2.09
N THR A 239 -0.96 9.84 2.61
CA THR A 239 -1.51 10.59 3.76
C THR A 239 -1.73 9.61 4.92
N PRO A 240 -0.66 9.19 5.63
CA PRO A 240 -0.80 8.26 6.74
C PRO A 240 -1.64 8.90 7.86
N SER A 241 -2.45 8.09 8.56
CA SER A 241 -3.25 8.56 9.71
C SER A 241 -2.37 9.03 10.88
N SER A 242 -1.14 8.52 10.97
CA SER A 242 -0.07 8.99 11.85
C SER A 242 1.29 8.55 11.32
N GLY A 243 2.35 9.30 11.60
CA GLY A 243 3.71 8.92 11.22
C GLY A 243 4.76 9.77 11.93
N THR A 244 5.81 9.13 12.45
CA THR A 244 7.00 9.81 12.98
C THR A 244 8.11 9.77 11.92
N LEU A 245 8.42 10.91 11.30
CA LEU A 245 9.35 11.01 10.16
C LEU A 245 10.80 11.28 10.62
N THR A 246 11.42 10.33 11.34
CA THR A 246 12.77 10.53 11.92
C THR A 246 13.90 10.59 10.89
N SER A 247 13.75 9.97 9.71
CA SER A 247 14.82 9.83 8.70
C SER A 247 14.47 10.39 7.33
N CYS A 248 13.44 11.23 7.23
CA CYS A 248 13.07 11.88 5.98
C CYS A 248 13.92 13.13 5.75
N THR A 249 14.83 13.09 4.79
CA THR A 249 15.54 14.29 4.30
C THR A 249 14.71 15.00 3.23
N GLY A 250 14.67 16.35 3.25
CA GLY A 250 14.01 17.14 2.21
C GLY A 250 12.49 17.29 2.35
N LEU A 251 11.93 17.10 3.56
CA LEU A 251 10.52 17.42 3.83
C LEU A 251 10.30 18.94 3.66
N PRO A 252 9.50 19.40 2.68
CA PRO A 252 9.22 20.82 2.55
C PRO A 252 8.45 21.31 3.78
N VAL A 253 8.94 22.39 4.42
CA VAL A 253 8.30 22.99 5.60
C VAL A 253 6.85 23.44 5.29
N SER A 254 6.57 23.84 4.05
CA SER A 254 5.23 24.17 3.56
C SER A 254 4.26 22.98 3.51
N GLY A 255 4.78 21.74 3.48
CA GLY A 255 3.99 20.52 3.49
C GLY A 255 3.58 20.06 4.90
N VAL A 256 4.08 20.71 5.96
CA VAL A 256 3.73 20.37 7.35
C VAL A 256 2.50 21.17 7.77
N SER A 257 1.35 20.49 7.88
CA SER A 257 0.11 21.08 8.40
C SER A 257 0.09 21.07 9.94
N GLY A 258 -0.82 21.85 10.54
CA GLY A 258 -1.02 21.85 12.00
C GLY A 258 -0.02 22.69 12.81
N LEU A 259 0.97 23.34 12.17
CA LEU A 259 1.89 24.26 12.85
C LEU A 259 1.22 25.58 13.29
N GLY A 260 0.00 25.86 12.82
CA GLY A 260 -0.68 27.15 12.98
C GLY A 260 -0.40 28.12 11.82
N THR A 261 -1.30 29.07 11.61
CA THR A 261 -1.21 30.06 10.52
C THR A 261 0.13 30.80 10.57
N ASN A 262 0.79 30.92 9.42
CA ASN A 262 2.08 31.61 9.21
C ASN A 262 3.33 30.97 9.88
N VAL A 263 3.21 29.90 10.67
CA VAL A 263 4.39 29.29 11.33
C VAL A 263 5.30 28.59 10.33
N ALA A 264 4.75 27.77 9.42
CA ALA A 264 5.52 27.14 8.37
C ALA A 264 6.24 28.17 7.47
N THR A 265 5.55 29.26 7.15
CA THR A 265 6.11 30.38 6.39
C THR A 265 7.26 31.03 7.15
N ALA A 266 7.09 31.33 8.43
CA ALA A 266 8.11 31.96 9.26
C ALA A 266 9.36 31.08 9.46
N LEU A 267 9.21 29.75 9.52
CA LEU A 267 10.33 28.80 9.56
C LEU A 267 11.05 28.67 8.20
N ALA A 268 10.35 28.92 7.10
CA ALA A 268 10.94 28.91 5.76
C ALA A 268 11.68 30.21 5.41
N VAL A 269 11.50 31.28 6.19
CA VAL A 269 12.22 32.55 6.05
C VAL A 269 13.55 32.47 6.81
N ALA A 270 14.63 32.94 6.19
CA ALA A 270 15.93 33.01 6.85
C ALA A 270 15.87 33.86 8.13
N VAL A 271 16.36 33.30 9.24
CA VAL A 271 16.41 33.96 10.55
C VAL A 271 17.04 35.34 10.43
N GLY A 272 16.38 36.35 11.02
CA GLY A 272 16.80 37.76 10.97
C GLY A 272 16.16 38.59 9.85
N SER A 273 15.38 37.96 8.96
CA SER A 273 14.56 38.69 7.97
C SER A 273 13.17 39.03 8.53
N ALA A 274 12.50 40.03 7.94
CA ALA A 274 11.15 40.39 8.34
C ALA A 274 10.18 39.20 8.18
N GLY A 275 9.40 38.89 9.23
CA GLY A 275 8.45 37.77 9.24
C GLY A 275 9.04 36.40 9.62
N ALA A 276 10.34 36.31 9.90
CA ALA A 276 10.96 35.08 10.44
C ALA A 276 10.63 34.85 11.92
N VAL A 277 10.74 33.59 12.38
CA VAL A 277 10.75 33.28 13.81
C VAL A 277 12.00 33.87 14.47
N VAL A 278 11.84 34.53 15.61
CA VAL A 278 12.95 35.02 16.42
C VAL A 278 13.44 33.89 17.32
N VAL A 279 14.70 33.50 17.17
CA VAL A 279 15.39 32.53 18.04
C VAL A 279 16.17 33.26 19.14
N ASN A 280 16.56 32.54 20.20
CA ASN A 280 17.35 33.12 21.29
C ASN A 280 18.64 33.78 20.76
N GLY A 281 18.83 35.07 21.04
CA GLY A 281 19.94 35.89 20.51
C GLY A 281 19.67 36.54 19.15
N GLY A 282 18.54 36.27 18.49
CA GLY A 282 18.13 36.92 17.25
C GLY A 282 17.56 38.32 17.48
N ALA A 283 17.78 39.24 16.53
CA ALA A 283 17.17 40.56 16.54
C ALA A 283 15.65 40.46 16.28
N LEU A 284 14.85 41.24 17.01
CA LEU A 284 13.39 41.28 16.88
C LEU A 284 12.92 41.88 15.53
N GLY A 285 13.81 42.53 14.79
CA GLY A 285 13.49 43.29 13.58
C GLY A 285 12.69 44.57 13.88
N THR A 286 12.05 45.14 12.86
CA THR A 286 11.16 46.31 12.98
C THR A 286 9.70 45.85 12.80
N PRO A 287 9.00 45.42 13.87
CA PRO A 287 7.61 44.99 13.76
C PRO A 287 6.71 46.17 13.35
N SER A 288 5.65 45.89 12.58
CA SER A 288 4.65 46.92 12.22
C SER A 288 3.87 47.43 13.44
N SER A 289 3.75 46.60 14.49
CA SER A 289 3.26 46.97 15.82
C SER A 289 3.70 45.91 16.84
N GLY A 290 3.84 46.30 18.11
CA GLY A 290 4.14 45.36 19.19
C GLY A 290 4.04 46.02 20.56
N THR A 291 3.45 45.33 21.52
CA THR A 291 3.44 45.75 22.93
C THR A 291 4.53 44.98 23.68
N LEU A 292 5.59 45.67 24.09
CA LEU A 292 6.79 45.05 24.70
C LEU A 292 6.70 45.01 26.23
N THR A 293 5.69 44.34 26.79
CA THR A 293 5.43 44.34 28.25
C THR A 293 6.51 43.63 29.08
N SER A 294 7.12 42.57 28.54
CA SER A 294 8.07 41.70 29.29
C SER A 294 9.50 41.76 28.76
N CYS A 295 9.81 42.70 27.87
CA CYS A 295 11.16 42.85 27.33
C CYS A 295 12.05 43.58 28.35
N THR A 296 13.06 42.89 28.89
CA THR A 296 14.09 43.50 29.74
C THR A 296 15.29 43.96 28.89
N GLY A 297 15.98 45.02 29.32
CA GLY A 297 17.21 45.48 28.67
C GLY A 297 17.01 46.33 27.42
N LEU A 298 15.81 46.90 27.22
CA LEU A 298 15.58 47.87 26.14
C LEU A 298 16.41 49.13 26.38
N PRO A 299 17.30 49.54 25.46
CA PRO A 299 18.07 50.76 25.63
C PRO A 299 17.16 51.99 25.42
N ILE A 300 16.52 52.48 26.48
CA ILE A 300 15.57 53.61 26.41
C ILE A 300 16.21 54.90 25.85
N SER A 301 17.51 55.11 26.09
CA SER A 301 18.24 56.31 25.65
C SER A 301 18.74 56.27 24.20
N THR A 302 18.85 55.08 23.58
CA THR A 302 19.43 54.92 22.23
C THR A 302 18.67 54.00 21.29
N GLY A 303 17.79 53.14 21.80
CA GLY A 303 17.09 52.08 21.05
C GLY A 303 15.62 52.33 20.76
N VAL A 304 15.02 53.40 21.31
CA VAL A 304 13.65 53.79 21.02
C VAL A 304 13.65 55.06 20.16
N SER A 305 13.29 54.92 18.89
CA SER A 305 13.12 56.04 17.97
C SER A 305 11.77 56.72 18.18
N GLY A 306 11.66 58.00 17.80
CA GLY A 306 10.41 58.78 17.89
C GLY A 306 10.14 59.45 19.23
N LEU A 307 11.00 59.24 20.24
CA LEU A 307 11.01 60.09 21.44
C LEU A 307 11.48 61.51 21.06
N GLY A 308 10.86 62.53 21.65
CA GLY A 308 11.29 63.92 21.47
C GLY A 308 12.74 64.12 21.93
N THR A 309 13.44 65.11 21.35
CA THR A 309 14.84 65.40 21.67
C THR A 309 15.04 65.54 23.19
N GLY A 310 15.93 64.72 23.75
CA GLY A 310 16.25 64.72 25.19
C GLY A 310 15.33 63.87 26.07
N VAL A 311 14.19 63.37 25.58
CA VAL A 311 13.26 62.55 26.38
C VAL A 311 13.85 61.19 26.72
N GLY A 312 14.39 60.47 25.74
CA GLY A 312 15.04 59.17 25.98
C GLY A 312 16.24 59.27 26.92
N ALA A 313 17.00 60.37 26.82
CA ALA A 313 18.10 60.65 27.74
C ALA A 313 17.58 60.91 29.17
N ALA A 314 16.53 61.72 29.34
CA ALA A 314 15.96 62.01 30.65
C ALA A 314 15.35 60.77 31.34
N LEU A 315 14.72 59.88 30.58
CA LEU A 315 14.17 58.62 31.07
C LEU A 315 15.24 57.56 31.38
N GLY A 316 16.40 57.65 30.73
CA GLY A 316 17.56 56.78 31.00
C GLY A 316 18.35 57.21 32.24
N ASN A 317 18.21 58.46 32.69
CA ASN A 317 18.84 58.98 33.89
C ASN A 317 18.02 58.64 35.14
N THR A 318 18.68 58.59 36.30
CA THR A 318 18.00 58.52 37.59
C THR A 318 17.07 59.73 37.77
N ALA A 319 15.88 59.51 38.31
CA ALA A 319 14.96 60.59 38.67
C ALA A 319 15.66 61.64 39.55
N ASP A 320 15.31 62.91 39.37
CA ASP A 320 15.85 64.07 40.09
C ASP A 320 17.37 64.34 39.92
N ALA A 321 18.08 63.50 39.17
CA ALA A 321 19.47 63.74 38.79
C ALA A 321 19.60 64.81 37.68
N ALA A 322 20.84 65.24 37.41
CA ALA A 322 21.12 66.14 36.30
C ALA A 322 20.60 65.54 34.97
N SER A 323 19.85 66.36 34.23
CA SER A 323 19.16 65.97 32.98
C SER A 323 18.11 64.86 33.12
N GLY A 324 17.76 64.43 34.33
CA GLY A 324 16.68 63.49 34.61
C GLY A 324 15.31 64.16 34.73
N VAL A 325 14.27 63.34 34.92
CA VAL A 325 12.90 63.81 35.19
C VAL A 325 12.78 64.22 36.65
N ALA A 326 12.26 65.43 36.90
CA ALA A 326 11.97 65.91 38.25
C ALA A 326 10.65 65.31 38.77
N THR A 327 10.64 64.87 40.01
CA THR A 327 9.47 64.32 40.69
C THR A 327 8.87 65.33 41.67
N THR A 328 7.68 65.05 42.19
CA THR A 328 6.97 65.95 43.12
C THR A 328 7.49 65.89 44.56
N THR A 329 8.39 64.95 44.88
CA THR A 329 8.92 64.74 46.23
C THR A 329 10.45 64.73 46.28
N GLY A 330 11.12 64.59 45.14
CA GLY A 330 12.57 64.65 45.02
C GLY A 330 13.11 66.09 44.98
N THR A 331 14.36 66.25 45.42
CA THR A 331 15.08 67.53 45.28
C THR A 331 15.71 67.60 43.90
N ALA A 332 15.23 68.50 43.05
CA ALA A 332 15.79 68.72 41.72
C ALA A 332 16.49 70.08 41.62
N THR A 333 17.68 70.11 41.00
CA THR A 333 18.39 71.36 40.71
C THR A 333 18.03 71.84 39.30
N LEU A 334 17.28 72.94 39.22
CA LEU A 334 16.90 73.57 37.95
C LEU A 334 17.87 74.69 37.58
N THR A 335 18.98 74.36 36.92
CA THR A 335 19.96 75.36 36.45
C THR A 335 19.46 76.06 35.18
N ASN A 336 19.58 77.40 35.13
CA ASN A 336 19.19 78.24 33.99
C ASN A 336 17.70 78.13 33.57
N LYS A 337 16.83 77.59 34.44
CA LYS A 337 15.39 77.59 34.22
C LYS A 337 14.77 78.83 34.86
N ARG A 338 13.92 79.52 34.10
CA ARG A 338 13.12 80.62 34.62
C ARG A 338 12.01 80.06 35.51
N ILE A 339 11.97 80.46 36.77
CA ILE A 339 10.79 80.33 37.63
C ILE A 339 9.95 81.58 37.42
N THR A 340 8.82 81.46 36.72
CA THR A 340 7.89 82.58 36.50
C THR A 340 6.96 82.66 37.70
N GLN A 341 7.02 83.76 38.46
CA GLN A 341 6.08 84.02 39.55
C GLN A 341 4.66 84.18 39.03
N ARG A 342 3.69 83.66 39.77
CA ARG A 342 2.26 83.74 39.45
C ARG A 342 1.74 85.10 39.94
N CYS A 343 1.50 86.03 39.03
CA CYS A 343 1.03 87.37 39.37
C CYS A 343 -0.44 87.54 39.00
N ASN A 344 -1.27 87.92 39.97
CA ASN A 344 -2.61 88.43 39.72
C ASN A 344 -2.51 89.93 39.39
N ALA A 345 -2.42 90.24 38.10
CA ALA A 345 -2.33 91.61 37.61
C ALA A 345 -3.71 92.13 37.24
N GLN A 346 -4.21 93.10 38.01
CA GLN A 346 -5.49 93.77 37.78
C GLN A 346 -5.29 95.28 37.68
N THR A 347 -6.18 95.97 36.97
CA THR A 347 -6.17 97.44 36.94
C THR A 347 -6.68 98.01 38.26
N THR A 348 -7.80 97.46 38.74
CA THR A 348 -8.44 97.76 40.03
C THR A 348 -9.15 96.49 40.51
N THR A 349 -9.70 96.51 41.72
CA THR A 349 -10.47 95.40 42.27
C THR A 349 -11.63 95.89 43.13
N ALA A 350 -12.58 94.99 43.43
CA ALA A 350 -13.66 95.26 44.36
C ALA A 350 -13.15 95.17 45.82
N SER A 351 -13.79 95.92 46.71
CA SER A 351 -13.53 95.87 48.14
C SER A 351 -14.70 95.21 48.87
N PRO A 352 -14.47 94.25 49.78
CA PRO A 352 -13.17 93.70 50.16
C PRO A 352 -12.57 92.73 49.11
N PHE A 353 -11.24 92.75 48.97
CA PHE A 353 -10.50 91.92 48.03
C PHE A 353 -10.12 90.57 48.66
N ALA A 354 -10.71 89.50 48.13
CA ALA A 354 -10.34 88.13 48.44
C ALA A 354 -9.15 87.70 47.56
N TRP A 355 -8.07 87.28 48.20
CA TRP A 355 -6.86 86.81 47.54
C TRP A 355 -6.47 85.44 48.04
N ASN A 356 -5.68 84.71 47.23
CA ASN A 356 -5.31 83.33 47.51
C ASN A 356 -3.83 83.13 47.12
N SER A 357 -3.00 82.76 48.11
CA SER A 357 -1.56 82.53 47.94
C SER A 357 -1.20 81.21 47.26
N ASP A 358 -2.09 80.22 47.24
CA ASP A 358 -1.89 78.98 46.48
C ASP A 358 -1.92 79.25 44.98
N SER A 359 -2.65 80.28 44.55
CA SER A 359 -2.84 80.63 43.14
C SER A 359 -1.82 81.65 42.65
N TYR A 360 -1.39 82.57 43.52
CA TYR A 360 -0.56 83.71 43.13
C TYR A 360 0.50 84.05 44.17
N ASP A 361 1.70 84.36 43.68
CA ASP A 361 2.85 84.83 44.44
C ASP A 361 2.87 86.38 44.55
N GLN A 362 2.10 87.08 43.72
CA GLN A 362 1.98 88.55 43.74
C GLN A 362 0.56 89.01 43.40
N GLN A 363 0.05 89.97 44.17
CA GLN A 363 -1.19 90.71 43.90
C GLN A 363 -0.82 92.10 43.38
N SER A 364 -1.34 92.50 42.21
CA SER A 364 -0.97 93.77 41.57
C SER A 364 -2.18 94.57 41.13
N PHE A 365 -2.22 95.84 41.53
CA PHE A 365 -3.21 96.83 41.12
C PHE A 365 -2.51 98.02 40.49
N SER A 366 -2.73 98.28 39.20
CA SER A 366 -2.01 99.33 38.47
C SER A 366 -2.66 100.71 38.50
N ALA A 367 -3.96 100.79 38.81
CA ALA A 367 -4.73 102.04 38.89
C ALA A 367 -5.96 101.84 39.80
N LEU A 368 -5.72 101.66 41.10
CA LEU A 368 -6.76 101.42 42.10
C LEU A 368 -7.77 102.57 42.14
N ALA A 369 -9.03 102.28 41.85
CA ALA A 369 -10.08 103.28 41.65
C ALA A 369 -10.94 103.55 42.89
N ASN A 370 -10.86 102.69 43.91
CA ASN A 370 -11.70 102.76 45.11
C ASN A 370 -10.87 102.49 46.37
N ALA A 371 -11.39 102.85 47.54
CA ALA A 371 -10.83 102.36 48.80
C ALA A 371 -10.85 100.84 48.82
N LEU A 372 -9.79 100.22 49.35
CA LEU A 372 -9.57 98.78 49.27
C LEU A 372 -9.38 98.18 50.66
N THR A 373 -10.27 97.27 51.03
CA THR A 373 -10.02 96.33 52.13
C THR A 373 -9.36 95.08 51.56
N ILE A 374 -8.22 94.70 52.10
CA ILE A 374 -7.48 93.48 51.73
C ILE A 374 -7.84 92.44 52.80
N ASN A 375 -8.51 91.37 52.39
CA ASN A 375 -8.95 90.31 53.30
C ASN A 375 -7.77 89.49 53.83
N ALA A 376 -8.01 88.61 54.80
CA ALA A 376 -7.08 87.51 55.08
C ALA A 376 -6.94 86.62 53.84
N ASP A 377 -5.79 85.95 53.72
CA ASP A 377 -5.52 85.00 52.64
C ASP A 377 -6.51 83.83 52.68
N ALA A 378 -7.12 83.52 51.53
CA ALA A 378 -8.04 82.40 51.36
C ALA A 378 -7.34 81.08 50.98
N GLY A 379 -6.01 81.09 50.80
CA GLY A 379 -5.22 79.91 50.46
C GLY A 379 -4.73 79.08 51.65
N THR A 380 -3.82 78.16 51.36
CA THR A 380 -3.11 77.29 52.30
C THR A 380 -1.61 77.60 52.33
N PRO A 381 -1.21 78.80 52.78
CA PRO A 381 0.18 79.21 52.72
C PRO A 381 1.08 78.30 53.56
N THR A 382 2.28 78.07 53.05
CA THR A 382 3.33 77.27 53.68
C THR A 382 4.34 78.16 54.39
N ASP A 383 5.03 77.62 55.40
CA ASP A 383 5.99 78.41 56.20
C ASP A 383 7.09 79.01 55.32
N GLY A 384 7.38 80.30 55.52
CA GLY A 384 8.34 81.03 54.70
C GLY A 384 7.87 81.36 53.28
N GLN A 385 6.64 81.00 52.89
CA GLN A 385 6.08 81.43 51.62
C GLN A 385 6.03 82.96 51.55
N ARG A 386 6.37 83.52 50.39
CA ARG A 386 6.44 84.96 50.17
C ARG A 386 5.32 85.39 49.26
N THR A 387 4.71 86.53 49.58
CA THR A 387 3.78 87.20 48.68
C THR A 387 4.09 88.69 48.63
N THR A 388 3.75 89.33 47.51
CA THR A 388 3.93 90.76 47.32
C THR A 388 2.63 91.40 46.91
N PHE A 389 2.26 92.51 47.55
CA PHE A 389 1.21 93.40 47.09
C PHE A 389 1.86 94.60 46.42
N ARG A 390 1.52 94.86 45.17
CA ARG A 390 1.97 96.01 44.40
C ARG A 390 0.76 96.86 44.04
N ILE A 391 0.68 98.06 44.60
CA ILE A 391 -0.51 98.90 44.53
C ILE A 391 -0.14 100.27 44.01
N LYS A 392 -0.81 100.73 42.95
CA LYS A 392 -0.75 102.10 42.43
C LYS A 392 -2.17 102.61 42.27
N ASP A 393 -2.45 103.84 42.72
CA ASP A 393 -3.75 104.47 42.49
C ASP A 393 -3.89 105.12 41.12
N ASN A 394 -5.10 105.51 40.78
CA ASN A 394 -5.45 106.16 39.51
C ASN A 394 -5.31 107.69 39.54
N GLY A 395 -4.40 108.24 40.35
CA GLY A 395 -4.21 109.68 40.52
C GLY A 395 -5.05 110.27 41.65
N THR A 396 -5.62 109.43 42.52
CA THR A 396 -6.34 109.84 43.73
C THR A 396 -5.98 108.88 44.85
N ALA A 397 -5.51 109.41 45.98
CA ALA A 397 -5.16 108.58 47.14
C ALA A 397 -6.36 107.74 47.57
N ARG A 398 -6.17 106.43 47.71
CA ARG A 398 -7.20 105.48 48.13
C ARG A 398 -6.89 104.99 49.53
N ALA A 399 -7.89 104.95 50.39
CA ALA A 399 -7.75 104.30 51.69
C ALA A 399 -7.48 102.80 51.50
N LEU A 400 -6.51 102.28 52.25
CA LEU A 400 -6.14 100.88 52.29
C LEU A 400 -6.43 100.37 53.70
N THR A 401 -7.17 99.27 53.79
CA THR A 401 -7.46 98.59 55.05
C THR A 401 -6.94 97.17 54.96
N TRP A 402 -5.99 96.81 55.82
CA TRP A 402 -5.46 95.45 55.89
C TRP A 402 -6.20 94.70 56.99
N THR A 403 -6.70 93.51 56.66
CA THR A 403 -7.32 92.66 57.68
C THR A 403 -6.23 92.23 58.68
N THR A 404 -6.48 92.49 59.96
CA THR A 404 -5.59 92.11 61.07
C THR A 404 -6.40 91.31 62.10
N GLY A 405 -5.75 90.65 63.06
CA GLY A 405 -6.46 89.97 64.16
C GLY A 405 -7.08 88.60 63.84
N SER A 406 -7.25 88.19 62.56
CA SER A 406 -7.79 86.87 62.16
C SER A 406 -6.76 85.88 61.57
N SER A 407 -7.06 84.57 61.52
CA SER A 407 -6.24 83.56 60.81
C SER A 407 -5.85 84.04 59.41
N LYS A 408 -4.59 83.82 59.00
CA LYS A 408 -4.05 84.21 57.68
C LYS A 408 -4.18 85.69 57.35
N ALA A 409 -4.34 86.53 58.36
CA ALA A 409 -4.40 87.97 58.21
C ALA A 409 -3.02 88.60 58.40
N PHE A 410 -2.91 89.90 58.17
CA PHE A 410 -1.65 90.60 58.18
C PHE A 410 -1.24 91.02 59.59
N ARG A 411 0.07 90.97 59.84
CA ARG A 411 0.73 91.51 61.04
C ARG A 411 1.93 92.33 60.59
N ALA A 412 2.03 93.57 61.03
CA ALA A 412 3.17 94.41 60.69
C ALA A 412 4.37 94.05 61.57
N ILE A 413 5.53 93.79 60.97
CA ILE A 413 6.77 93.46 61.68
C ILE A 413 7.82 94.53 61.35
N GLY A 414 8.03 95.46 62.29
CA GLY A 414 9.01 96.54 62.13
C GLY A 414 8.67 97.57 61.04
N VAL A 415 7.49 97.46 60.43
CA VAL A 415 6.97 98.38 59.40
C VAL A 415 5.57 98.87 59.79
N THR A 416 5.11 99.89 59.09
CA THR A 416 3.70 100.33 59.17
C THR A 416 3.01 99.92 57.89
N LEU A 417 1.94 99.13 58.00
CA LEU A 417 1.10 98.79 56.85
C LEU A 417 0.48 100.09 56.27
N PRO A 418 0.55 100.31 54.95
CA PRO A 418 0.07 101.54 54.35
C PRO A 418 -1.45 101.63 54.49
N THR A 419 -1.93 102.73 55.04
CA THR A 419 -3.37 103.02 55.22
C THR A 419 -3.94 103.87 54.09
N THR A 420 -3.08 104.41 53.23
CA THR A 420 -3.45 105.13 52.01
C THR A 420 -2.46 104.82 50.91
N THR A 421 -2.90 104.74 49.66
CA THR A 421 -1.97 104.83 48.53
C THR A 421 -1.38 106.25 48.47
N VAL A 422 -0.23 106.37 47.80
CA VAL A 422 0.34 107.68 47.48
C VAL A 422 0.11 107.97 46.02
N ILE A 423 -0.44 109.17 45.76
CA ILE A 423 -0.93 109.60 44.45
C ILE A 423 0.10 109.29 43.36
N ASN A 424 -0.31 108.48 42.37
CA ASN A 424 0.50 108.07 41.22
C ASN A 424 1.82 107.34 41.54
N LYS A 425 2.04 106.92 42.79
CA LYS A 425 3.22 106.16 43.19
C LYS A 425 2.87 104.69 43.40
N THR A 426 3.80 103.82 43.03
CA THR A 426 3.70 102.39 43.31
C THR A 426 4.14 102.10 44.73
N VAL A 427 3.32 101.38 45.48
CA VAL A 427 3.62 100.86 46.82
C VAL A 427 3.78 99.35 46.74
N TYR A 428 4.89 98.86 47.30
CA TYR A 428 5.15 97.44 47.50
C TYR A 428 4.99 97.11 48.98
N VAL A 429 4.26 96.04 49.27
CA VAL A 429 4.20 95.40 50.58
C VAL A 429 4.66 93.96 50.42
N GLY A 430 5.82 93.65 50.99
CA GLY A 430 6.37 92.31 51.03
C GLY A 430 5.95 91.60 52.30
N CYS A 431 5.31 90.45 52.17
CA CYS A 431 4.88 89.63 53.29
C CYS A 431 5.52 88.24 53.24
N ILE A 432 5.82 87.69 54.41
CA ILE A 432 6.29 86.32 54.61
C ILE A 432 5.30 85.60 55.51
N TYR A 433 4.84 84.41 55.11
CA TYR A 433 3.93 83.65 55.94
C TYR A 433 4.69 82.96 57.06
N ASN A 434 4.19 83.13 58.28
CA ASN A 434 4.68 82.50 59.49
C ASN A 434 3.61 81.51 59.95
N ALA A 435 3.88 80.22 59.75
CA ALA A 435 2.93 79.16 60.05
C ALA A 435 2.75 78.95 61.56
N ALA A 436 3.71 79.37 62.40
CA ALA A 436 3.62 79.23 63.85
C ALA A 436 2.58 80.19 64.45
N ASP A 437 2.44 81.39 63.88
CA ASP A 437 1.49 82.40 64.33
C ASP A 437 0.21 82.45 63.45
N ASP A 438 0.18 81.71 62.34
CA ASP A 438 -0.90 81.72 61.34
C ASP A 438 -1.18 83.14 60.80
N ARG A 439 -0.08 83.85 60.46
CA ARG A 439 -0.10 85.25 60.00
C ARG A 439 0.81 85.48 58.80
N TRP A 440 0.41 86.44 57.97
CA TRP A 440 1.29 87.07 57.00
C TRP A 440 2.04 88.23 57.68
N ASP A 441 3.33 88.03 57.93
CA ASP A 441 4.21 89.04 58.46
C ASP A 441 4.59 90.02 57.34
N ALA A 442 4.04 91.22 57.40
CA ALA A 442 4.46 92.31 56.53
C ALA A 442 5.80 92.84 57.06
N VAL A 443 6.85 92.62 56.29
CA VAL A 443 8.25 92.89 56.69
C VAL A 443 8.89 94.03 55.89
N ALA A 444 8.27 94.44 54.78
CA ALA A 444 8.75 95.53 53.95
C ALA A 444 7.57 96.32 53.40
N VAL A 445 7.62 97.65 53.54
CA VAL A 445 6.76 98.59 52.84
C VAL A 445 7.66 99.60 52.16
N ALA A 446 7.59 99.66 50.84
CA ALA A 446 8.42 100.56 50.03
C ALA A 446 7.54 101.29 49.01
N GLN A 447 7.85 102.56 48.79
CA GLN A 447 7.14 103.40 47.83
C GLN A 447 8.12 103.90 46.78
N GLU A 448 7.63 104.06 45.56
CA GLU A 448 8.31 104.79 44.48
C GLU A 448 8.68 106.21 44.93
N ALA A 449 9.97 106.58 44.77
CA ALA A 449 10.55 107.86 45.17
C ALA A 449 9.92 109.05 44.46
#